data_AF-A0A1H3M8H1-F1
#
_entry.id   AF-A0A1H3M8H1-F1
#
_cell.length_a   1.000
_cell.length_b   1.000
_cell.length_c   1.000
_cell.angle_alpha   90.00
_cell.angle_beta   90.00
_cell.angle_gamma   90.00
#
_symmetry.space_group_name_H-M   'P 1'
#
loop_
_entity.id
_entity.type
_entity.pdbx_description
1 polymer ?
#
loop_
_entity_poly.entity_id
_entity_poly.type
_entity_poly.pdbx_seq_one_letter_code
_entity_poly.pdbx_strand_id
1 'polypeptide(L)'
;MSRSRHSSCRTSPTTRREARYRRERNEARAQLKALEQRMENLVTREVARIASDTLEDGFDLIVFMPGDYNDMVDKNGAVDAEKVTEYAQQLVQWKPGLAKGARVPTPGFGQGRRAAVDQGSGVTWSSVLRGHE
;
A
#
# COMPACT_ATOMS: atom_id res chain seq x y z
N MET A 1 63.36 19.66 -7.83
CA MET A 1 62.83 18.65 -8.77
C MET A 1 62.34 17.45 -7.96
N SER A 2 61.05 17.41 -7.59
CA SER A 2 60.49 16.33 -6.75
C SER A 2 59.62 15.42 -7.62
N ARG A 3 60.04 14.17 -7.86
CA ARG A 3 59.33 13.22 -8.70
C ARG A 3 58.24 12.52 -7.88
N SER A 4 56.98 12.82 -8.22
CA SER A 4 55.78 12.11 -7.75
C SER A 4 55.85 10.63 -8.15
N ARG A 5 55.99 9.75 -7.15
CA ARG A 5 55.85 8.30 -7.33
C ARG A 5 54.36 7.98 -7.42
N HIS A 6 53.89 7.78 -8.64
CA HIS A 6 52.58 7.16 -8.89
C HIS A 6 52.68 5.69 -8.46
N SER A 7 52.20 5.39 -7.26
CA SER A 7 52.02 4.01 -6.79
C SER A 7 50.83 3.42 -7.54
N SER A 8 51.10 2.75 -8.66
CA SER A 8 50.11 1.92 -9.35
C SER A 8 49.84 0.70 -8.49
N CYS A 9 48.73 0.72 -7.75
CA CYS A 9 48.18 -0.42 -7.04
C CYS A 9 47.87 -1.54 -8.06
N ARG A 10 48.85 -2.41 -8.26
CA ARG A 10 48.76 -3.62 -9.08
C ARG A 10 47.81 -4.59 -8.37
N THR A 11 46.51 -4.47 -8.63
CA THR A 11 45.48 -5.40 -8.13
C THR A 11 45.84 -6.79 -8.65
N SER A 12 46.26 -7.68 -7.76
CA SER A 12 46.61 -9.06 -8.10
C SER A 12 45.37 -9.78 -8.68
N PRO A 13 45.53 -10.72 -9.62
CA PRO A 13 44.41 -11.38 -10.29
C PRO A 13 43.41 -12.06 -9.33
N THR A 14 43.84 -12.44 -8.13
CA THR A 14 43.00 -12.96 -7.04
C THR A 14 42.03 -11.89 -6.51
N THR A 15 42.50 -10.67 -6.23
CA THR A 15 41.65 -9.55 -5.76
C THR A 15 40.60 -9.12 -6.79
N ARG A 16 40.92 -9.21 -8.09
CA ARG A 16 39.96 -8.91 -9.17
C ARG A 16 38.85 -9.96 -9.26
N ARG A 17 39.19 -11.24 -9.09
CA ARG A 17 38.22 -12.35 -9.04
C ARG A 17 37.32 -12.22 -7.81
N GLU A 18 37.87 -11.96 -6.63
CA GLU A 18 37.09 -11.74 -5.41
C GLU A 18 36.16 -10.53 -5.50
N ALA A 19 36.62 -9.42 -6.08
CA ALA A 19 35.80 -8.25 -6.33
C ALA A 19 34.64 -8.57 -7.29
N ARG A 20 34.90 -9.36 -8.33
CA ARG A 20 33.87 -9.85 -9.26
C ARG A 20 32.83 -10.71 -8.52
N TYR A 21 33.26 -11.69 -7.72
CA TYR A 21 32.35 -12.54 -6.95
C TYR A 21 31.49 -11.76 -5.96
N ARG A 22 32.05 -10.75 -5.28
CA ARG A 22 31.27 -9.89 -4.38
C ARG A 22 30.19 -9.12 -5.13
N ARG A 23 30.50 -8.62 -6.33
CA ARG A 23 29.51 -7.94 -7.20
C ARG A 23 28.42 -8.89 -7.63
N GLU A 24 28.77 -10.03 -8.22
CA GLU A 24 27.82 -11.04 -8.69
C GLU A 24 26.90 -11.53 -7.56
N ARG A 25 27.46 -11.79 -6.37
CA ARG A 25 26.66 -12.18 -5.19
C ARG A 25 25.71 -11.08 -4.74
N ASN A 26 26.17 -9.83 -4.69
CA ASN A 26 25.33 -8.71 -4.26
C ASN A 26 24.23 -8.42 -5.27
N GLU A 27 24.52 -8.55 -6.56
CA GLU A 27 23.55 -8.44 -7.65
C GLU A 27 22.49 -9.55 -7.56
N ALA A 28 22.90 -10.81 -7.38
CA ALA A 28 21.98 -11.92 -7.17
C ALA A 28 21.07 -11.70 -5.96
N ARG A 29 21.62 -11.21 -4.83
CA ARG A 29 20.82 -10.85 -3.64
C ARG A 29 19.84 -9.71 -3.92
N ALA A 30 20.24 -8.71 -4.70
CA ALA A 30 19.36 -7.62 -5.08
C ALA A 30 18.20 -8.10 -5.98
N GLN A 31 18.50 -9.01 -6.91
CA GLN A 31 17.49 -9.63 -7.77
C GLN A 31 16.51 -10.49 -6.98
N LEU A 32 16.99 -11.29 -6.03
CA LEU A 32 16.14 -12.09 -5.13
C LEU A 32 15.20 -11.19 -4.32
N LYS A 33 15.74 -10.16 -3.67
CA LYS A 33 14.92 -9.19 -2.90
C LYS A 33 13.86 -8.51 -3.78
N ALA A 34 14.22 -8.14 -5.02
CA ALA A 34 13.28 -7.53 -5.94
C ALA A 34 12.17 -8.51 -6.38
N LEU A 35 12.49 -9.81 -6.51
CA LEU A 35 11.53 -10.85 -6.83
C LEU A 35 10.61 -11.14 -5.65
N GLU A 36 11.16 -11.26 -4.44
CA GLU A 36 10.40 -11.41 -3.18
C GLU A 36 9.37 -10.29 -3.04
N GLN A 37 9.78 -9.02 -3.22
CA GLN A 37 8.87 -7.89 -3.15
C GLN A 37 7.74 -7.96 -4.20
N ARG A 38 8.04 -8.44 -5.41
CA ARG A 38 7.03 -8.61 -6.45
C ARG A 38 6.05 -9.73 -6.09
N MET A 39 6.55 -10.84 -5.56
CA MET A 39 5.73 -11.96 -5.14
C MET A 39 4.82 -11.56 -3.98
N GLU A 40 5.34 -10.88 -2.96
CA GLU A 40 4.53 -10.31 -1.87
C GLU A 40 3.41 -9.41 -2.42
N ASN A 41 3.71 -8.53 -3.37
CA ASN A 41 2.70 -7.67 -3.98
C ASN A 41 1.62 -8.45 -4.73
N LEU A 42 1.98 -9.54 -5.41
CA LEU A 42 1.03 -10.40 -6.13
C LEU A 42 0.15 -11.20 -5.18
N VAL A 43 0.74 -11.76 -4.12
CA VAL A 43 0.01 -12.51 -3.08
C VAL A 43 -0.97 -11.60 -2.36
N THR A 44 -0.54 -10.42 -1.93
CA THR A 44 -1.41 -9.41 -1.31
C THR A 44 -2.60 -9.04 -2.22
N ARG A 45 -2.35 -8.87 -3.52
CA ARG A 45 -3.41 -8.60 -4.50
C ARG A 45 -4.35 -9.78 -4.67
N GLU A 46 -3.85 -11.01 -4.64
CA GLU A 46 -4.68 -12.19 -4.76
C GLU A 46 -5.59 -12.38 -3.52
N VAL A 47 -5.07 -12.16 -2.32
CA VAL A 47 -5.87 -12.13 -1.09
C VAL A 47 -6.98 -11.07 -1.21
N ALA A 48 -6.64 -9.85 -1.61
CA ALA A 48 -7.62 -8.78 -1.81
C ALA A 48 -8.66 -9.15 -2.89
N ARG A 49 -8.24 -9.80 -3.98
CA ARG A 49 -9.14 -10.26 -5.05
C ARG A 49 -10.18 -11.24 -4.51
N ILE A 50 -9.76 -12.24 -3.74
CA ILE A 50 -10.67 -13.22 -3.14
C ILE A 50 -11.60 -12.54 -2.11
N ALA A 51 -11.04 -11.70 -1.24
CA ALA A 51 -11.82 -10.98 -0.23
C ALA A 51 -12.88 -10.04 -0.85
N SER A 52 -12.64 -9.50 -2.05
CA SER A 52 -13.58 -8.64 -2.78
C SER A 52 -14.88 -9.33 -3.20
N ASP A 53 -14.97 -10.66 -3.08
CA ASP A 53 -16.25 -11.37 -3.25
C ASP A 53 -17.22 -11.11 -2.09
N THR A 54 -16.70 -10.80 -0.89
CA THR A 54 -17.48 -10.57 0.33
C THR A 54 -17.45 -9.11 0.79
N LEU A 55 -16.33 -8.42 0.63
CA LEU A 55 -16.12 -7.03 1.03
C LEU A 55 -16.27 -6.08 -0.16
N GLU A 56 -16.63 -4.83 0.12
CA GLU A 56 -16.66 -3.77 -0.90
C GLU A 56 -15.24 -3.46 -1.41
N ASP A 57 -14.28 -3.30 -0.50
CA ASP A 57 -12.85 -3.27 -0.80
C ASP A 57 -12.17 -4.49 -0.18
N GLY A 58 -11.58 -5.35 -1.01
CA GLY A 58 -10.88 -6.54 -0.54
C GLY A 58 -9.60 -6.23 0.27
N PHE A 59 -9.01 -5.04 0.10
CA PHE A 59 -7.85 -4.62 0.91
C PHE A 59 -8.22 -4.34 2.37
N ASP A 60 -9.49 -4.10 2.68
CA ASP A 60 -9.95 -3.90 4.06
C ASP A 60 -9.62 -5.10 4.94
N LEU A 61 -9.65 -6.32 4.38
CA LEU A 61 -9.26 -7.52 5.12
C LEU A 61 -7.83 -7.41 5.66
N ILE A 62 -6.89 -6.94 4.84
CA ILE A 62 -5.48 -6.82 5.20
C ILE A 62 -5.26 -5.69 6.21
N VAL A 63 -6.03 -4.61 6.08
CA VAL A 63 -5.96 -3.45 6.98
C VAL A 63 -6.50 -3.79 8.38
N PHE A 64 -7.62 -4.52 8.45
CA PHE A 64 -8.29 -4.81 9.72
C PHE A 64 -7.83 -6.11 10.39
N MET A 65 -7.22 -7.05 9.65
CA MET A 65 -6.77 -8.36 10.16
C MET A 65 -5.27 -8.62 9.86
N PRO A 66 -4.33 -7.75 10.30
CA PRO A 66 -2.91 -7.91 9.99
C PRO A 66 -2.25 -9.10 10.69
N GLY A 67 -2.82 -9.59 11.81
CA GLY A 67 -2.28 -10.72 12.58
C GLY A 67 -2.57 -12.08 11.95
N ASP A 68 -3.66 -12.18 11.20
CA ASP A 68 -4.18 -13.44 10.64
C ASP A 68 -3.67 -13.71 9.21
N TYR A 69 -2.85 -12.80 8.66
CA TYR A 69 -2.33 -12.91 7.29
C TYR A 69 -1.51 -14.19 7.07
N ASN A 70 -0.73 -14.62 8.07
CA ASN A 70 0.05 -15.87 8.01
C ASN A 70 -0.82 -17.13 8.05
N ASP A 71 -2.08 -17.03 8.51
CA ASP A 71 -3.00 -18.15 8.48
C ASP A 71 -3.63 -18.30 7.10
N MET A 72 -3.80 -17.20 6.36
CA MET A 72 -4.34 -17.14 4.99
C MET A 72 -3.30 -17.43 3.90
N VAL A 73 -2.01 -17.20 4.18
CA VAL A 73 -0.93 -17.37 3.21
C VAL A 73 0.12 -18.31 3.79
N ASP A 74 0.40 -19.41 3.10
CA ASP A 74 1.41 -20.35 3.53
C ASP A 74 2.84 -19.78 3.36
N LYS A 75 3.83 -20.47 3.93
CA LYS A 75 5.25 -20.11 3.82
C LYS A 75 5.81 -20.11 2.40
N ASN A 76 5.10 -20.68 1.44
CA ASN A 76 5.49 -20.73 0.03
C ASN A 76 4.80 -19.60 -0.79
N GLY A 77 3.94 -18.79 -0.15
CA GLY A 77 3.16 -17.75 -0.81
C GLY A 77 1.87 -18.25 -1.48
N ALA A 78 1.43 -19.47 -1.16
CA ALA A 78 0.15 -19.99 -1.61
C ALA A 78 -0.97 -19.42 -0.73
N VAL A 79 -1.99 -18.86 -1.37
CA VAL A 79 -3.16 -18.27 -0.71
C VAL A 79 -4.21 -19.35 -0.47
N ASP A 80 -4.66 -19.48 0.77
CA ASP A 80 -5.79 -20.32 1.19
C ASP A 80 -7.10 -19.55 1.01
N ALA A 81 -7.80 -19.81 -0.09
CA ALA A 81 -9.03 -19.11 -0.45
C ALA A 81 -10.18 -19.34 0.54
N GLU A 82 -10.23 -20.51 1.18
CA GLU A 82 -11.29 -20.84 2.15
C GLU A 82 -11.14 -19.98 3.40
N LYS A 83 -9.91 -19.89 3.93
CA LYS A 83 -9.61 -19.03 5.08
C LYS A 83 -9.81 -17.55 4.79
N VAL A 84 -9.35 -17.07 3.62
CA VAL A 84 -9.56 -15.66 3.23
C VAL A 84 -11.06 -15.32 3.24
N THR A 85 -11.88 -16.23 2.73
CA THR A 85 -13.34 -16.07 2.72
C THR A 85 -13.93 -16.11 4.13
N GLU A 86 -13.47 -17.04 4.97
CA GLU A 86 -13.88 -17.15 6.37
C GLU A 86 -13.60 -15.86 7.14
N TYR A 87 -12.37 -15.34 7.08
CA TYR A 87 -12.00 -14.10 7.75
C TYR A 87 -12.74 -12.89 7.18
N ALA A 88 -12.99 -12.85 5.86
CA ALA A 88 -13.81 -11.80 5.27
C ALA A 88 -15.26 -11.81 5.82
N GLN A 89 -15.84 -13.00 6.00
CA GLN A 89 -17.17 -13.13 6.63
C GLN A 89 -17.15 -12.72 8.10
N GLN A 90 -16.12 -13.10 8.87
CA GLN A 90 -15.95 -12.65 10.25
C GLN A 90 -15.84 -11.11 10.31
N LEU A 91 -15.11 -10.50 9.39
CA LEU A 91 -14.97 -9.05 9.31
C LEU A 91 -16.32 -8.38 9.02
N VAL A 92 -17.13 -8.93 8.13
CA VAL A 92 -18.49 -8.43 7.87
C VAL A 92 -19.39 -8.55 9.10
N GLN A 93 -19.29 -9.64 9.87
CA GLN A 93 -20.05 -9.79 11.12
C GLN A 93 -19.68 -8.71 12.14
N TRP A 94 -18.40 -8.37 12.25
CA TRP A 94 -17.93 -7.30 13.13
C TRP A 94 -18.26 -5.90 12.60
N LYS A 95 -18.14 -5.70 11.27
CA LYS A 95 -18.40 -4.44 10.57
C LYS A 95 -19.28 -4.66 9.33
N PRO A 96 -20.61 -4.67 9.52
CA PRO A 96 -21.55 -4.86 8.42
C PRO A 96 -21.45 -3.82 7.30
N GLY A 97 -20.95 -2.61 7.62
CA GLY A 97 -20.76 -1.52 6.67
C GLY A 97 -19.65 -1.75 5.64
N LEU A 98 -18.79 -2.76 5.82
CA LEU A 98 -17.74 -3.13 4.86
C LEU A 98 -18.17 -4.24 3.90
N ALA A 99 -19.34 -4.83 4.12
CA ALA A 99 -19.87 -5.85 3.23
C ALA A 99 -20.08 -5.27 1.83
N LYS A 100 -19.88 -6.11 0.81
CA LYS A 100 -20.12 -5.74 -0.58
C LYS A 100 -21.56 -5.26 -0.77
N GLY A 101 -21.72 -4.06 -1.32
CA GLY A 101 -23.01 -3.42 -1.51
C GLY A 101 -23.69 -2.96 -0.21
N ALA A 102 -22.97 -2.87 0.91
CA ALA A 102 -23.51 -2.34 2.16
C ALA A 102 -24.00 -0.90 1.94
N ARG A 103 -25.30 -0.69 2.14
CA ARG A 103 -25.89 0.65 2.11
C ARG A 103 -25.65 1.30 3.46
N VAL A 104 -24.69 2.22 3.53
CA VAL A 104 -24.61 3.15 4.66
C VAL A 104 -25.89 3.99 4.62
N PRO A 105 -26.73 3.98 5.68
CA PRO A 105 -27.88 4.86 5.73
C PRO A 105 -27.37 6.29 5.65
N THR A 106 -27.58 6.95 4.50
CA THR A 106 -27.26 8.36 4.37
C THR A 106 -28.11 9.09 5.41
N PRO A 107 -27.52 9.78 6.40
CA PRO A 107 -28.30 10.66 7.24
C PRO A 107 -29.05 11.61 6.31
N GLY A 108 -30.36 11.76 6.50
CA GLY A 108 -31.16 12.67 5.70
C GLY A 108 -30.69 14.11 5.93
N PHE A 109 -29.63 14.53 5.25
CA PHE A 109 -29.17 15.91 5.20
C PHE A 109 -30.21 16.71 4.42
N GLY A 110 -31.28 17.10 5.11
CA GLY A 110 -32.25 18.08 4.68
C GLY A 110 -33.09 17.69 3.46
N GLN A 111 -34.27 17.13 3.72
CA GLN A 111 -35.48 17.63 3.05
C GLN A 111 -35.84 19.02 3.59
N GLY A 112 -34.84 19.89 3.75
CA GLY A 112 -35.04 21.30 3.99
C GLY A 112 -35.57 21.85 2.68
N ARG A 113 -36.86 22.22 2.66
CA ARG A 113 -37.34 23.28 1.78
C ARG A 113 -36.23 24.34 1.73
N ARG A 114 -35.68 24.64 0.55
CA ARG A 114 -34.78 25.77 0.40
C ARG A 114 -35.57 27.00 0.86
N ALA A 115 -35.37 27.44 2.10
CA ALA A 115 -35.70 28.80 2.46
C ALA A 115 -34.87 29.65 1.50
N ALA A 116 -35.52 30.53 0.75
CA ALA A 116 -34.81 31.48 -0.09
C ALA A 116 -33.84 32.21 0.83
N VAL A 117 -32.55 31.95 0.66
CA VAL A 117 -31.50 32.68 1.35
C VAL A 117 -31.63 34.10 0.80
N ASP A 118 -32.14 35.01 1.62
CA ASP A 118 -31.99 36.43 1.36
C ASP A 118 -30.48 36.68 1.24
N GLN A 119 -30.03 37.13 0.07
CA GLN A 119 -28.63 37.42 -0.24
C GLN A 119 -28.16 38.71 0.48
N GLY A 120 -28.74 39.02 1.63
CA GLY A 120 -28.51 40.21 2.43
C GLY A 120 -27.49 39.99 3.53
N SER A 121 -26.20 39.99 3.19
CA SER A 121 -25.19 40.46 4.15
C SER A 121 -24.06 41.28 3.53
N GLY A 122 -24.01 41.43 2.19
CA GLY A 122 -23.09 42.34 1.49
C GLY A 122 -21.59 42.01 1.64
N VAL A 123 -21.20 41.08 2.52
CA VAL A 123 -19.82 40.64 2.70
C VAL A 123 -19.57 39.47 1.78
N THR A 124 -18.76 39.71 0.75
CA THR A 124 -18.31 38.65 -0.14
C THR A 124 -16.85 38.31 0.18
N TRP A 125 -16.40 37.09 -0.14
CA TRP A 125 -14.97 36.73 -0.01
C TRP A 125 -14.03 37.71 -0.72
N SER A 126 -14.54 38.37 -1.76
CA SER A 126 -13.82 39.42 -2.47
C SER A 126 -13.60 40.69 -1.64
N SER A 127 -14.44 40.99 -0.64
CA SER A 127 -14.22 42.12 0.30
C SER A 127 -13.21 41.76 1.38
N VAL A 128 -13.15 40.50 1.80
CA VAL A 128 -12.18 40.01 2.80
C VAL A 128 -10.76 39.97 2.21
N LEU A 129 -10.61 39.49 0.97
CA LEU A 129 -9.31 39.37 0.31
C LEU A 129 -8.69 40.71 -0.11
N ARG A 130 -9.50 41.77 -0.24
CA ARG A 130 -9.03 43.12 -0.63
C ARG A 130 -8.70 44.03 0.55
N GLY A 131 -8.94 43.60 1.79
CA GLY A 131 -8.69 44.40 2.99
C GLY A 131 -7.30 44.25 3.60
N HIS A 132 -6.34 43.63 2.89
CA HIS A 132 -5.05 43.21 3.43
C HIS A 132 -3.82 43.83 2.73
N GLU A 133 -4.00 44.95 2.03
CA GLU A 133 -2.92 45.78 1.45
C GLU A 133 -2.77 47.10 2.22
#